data_AF-A0A7R9YEZ3-F1
#
_entry.id   AF-A0A7R9YEZ3-F1
#
_cell.length_a   1.000
_cell.length_b   1.000
_cell.length_c   1.000
_cell.angle_alpha   90.00
_cell.angle_beta   90.00
_cell.angle_gamma   90.00
#
_symmetry.space_group_name_H-M   'P 1'
#
loop_
_entity.id
_entity.type
_entity.pdbx_description
1 polymer ?
#
loop_
_entity_poly.entity_id
_entity_poly.type
_entity_poly.pdbx_seq_one_letter_code
_entity_poly.pdbx_strand_id
1 'polypeptide(L)'
;MFSRVVLMALLLVAAAAWRAPMRMSSGSLSRAGVVKLLNTATSADVLLSAEVEEFVKSAGSSMHPKLKKRIARKAKELGGEMPATWAKKPNLKLECRAALKAATEANDLEQLTAAVATAEELGLDAEKVAELSAAMELKTQLEEAAAAAAAEAEAAAEAEAPAEEAPAE
;
A
#
# COMPACT_ATOMS: atom_id res chain seq x y z
N MET A 1 -3.41 45.56 -10.20
CA MET A 1 -3.51 44.26 -10.89
C MET A 1 -2.89 43.20 -10.01
N PHE A 2 -3.55 42.84 -8.91
CA PHE A 2 -3.07 41.79 -8.01
C PHE A 2 -3.53 40.43 -8.54
N SER A 3 -2.53 39.57 -8.66
CA SER A 3 -2.46 38.44 -9.56
C SER A 3 -3.49 37.36 -9.24
N ARG A 4 -4.19 36.88 -10.28
CA ARG A 4 -5.00 35.65 -10.25
C ARG A 4 -4.23 34.44 -9.68
N VAL A 5 -2.90 34.49 -9.70
CA VAL A 5 -2.01 33.49 -9.10
C VAL A 5 -2.11 33.46 -7.57
N VAL A 6 -2.32 34.60 -6.90
CA VAL A 6 -2.46 34.64 -5.42
C VAL A 6 -3.81 34.06 -4.99
N LEU A 7 -4.87 34.25 -5.78
CA LEU A 7 -6.19 33.70 -5.50
C LEU A 7 -6.22 32.17 -5.69
N MET A 8 -5.47 31.65 -6.67
CA MET A 8 -5.33 30.20 -6.90
C MET A 8 -4.49 29.51 -5.82
N ALA A 9 -3.42 30.17 -5.32
CA ALA A 9 -2.63 29.63 -4.22
C ALA A 9 -3.41 29.53 -2.90
N LEU A 10 -4.31 30.49 -2.62
CA LEU A 10 -5.17 30.45 -1.43
C LEU A 10 -6.23 29.34 -1.48
N LEU A 11 -6.73 29.01 -2.68
CA LEU A 11 -7.67 27.89 -2.87
C LEU A 11 -7.00 26.51 -2.69
N LEU A 12 -5.73 26.38 -3.07
CA LEU A 12 -4.98 25.13 -2.89
C LEU A 12 -4.61 24.87 -1.42
N VAL A 13 -4.30 25.90 -0.63
CA VAL A 13 -4.03 25.73 0.81
C VAL A 13 -5.32 25.42 1.60
N ALA A 14 -6.48 25.95 1.18
CA ALA A 14 -7.76 25.62 1.81
C ALA A 14 -8.21 24.16 1.55
N ALA A 15 -7.84 23.57 0.40
CA ALA A 15 -8.16 22.17 0.10
C ALA A 15 -7.33 21.17 0.92
N ALA A 16 -6.13 21.55 1.39
CA ALA A 16 -5.27 20.68 2.20
C ALA A 16 -5.69 20.61 3.68
N ALA A 17 -6.47 21.58 4.19
CA ALA A 17 -6.88 21.64 5.60
C ALA A 17 -8.09 20.75 5.94
N TRP A 18 -8.77 20.15 4.96
CA TRP A 18 -9.98 19.33 5.18
C TRP A 18 -9.75 17.83 5.22
N ARG A 19 -8.48 17.39 5.19
CA ARG A 19 -8.14 15.97 5.36
C ARG A 19 -7.44 15.70 6.68
N ALA A 20 -7.87 16.37 7.75
CA ALA A 20 -7.69 15.81 9.08
C ALA A 20 -8.56 14.55 9.14
N PRO A 21 -8.01 13.33 9.28
CA PRO A 21 -8.83 12.17 9.53
C PRO A 21 -9.59 12.47 10.82
N MET A 22 -10.92 12.54 10.74
CA MET A 22 -11.73 12.42 11.93
C MET A 22 -11.29 11.11 12.58
N ARG A 23 -10.48 11.21 13.64
CA ARG A 23 -10.34 10.15 14.63
C ARG A 23 -11.72 10.07 15.28
N MET A 24 -12.63 9.36 14.62
CA MET A 24 -13.80 8.84 15.29
C MET A 24 -13.25 8.05 16.46
N SER A 25 -13.58 8.52 17.66
CA SER A 25 -13.36 7.77 18.88
C SER A 25 -13.97 6.40 18.65
N SER A 26 -13.12 5.39 18.44
CA SER A 26 -13.53 4.00 18.25
C SER A 26 -14.39 3.63 19.45
N GLY A 27 -15.70 3.56 19.24
CA GLY A 27 -16.67 3.24 20.27
C GLY A 27 -16.20 2.04 21.08
N SER A 28 -16.28 2.15 22.40
CA SER A 28 -15.71 1.27 23.41
C SER A 28 -16.40 -0.11 23.48
N LEU A 29 -16.52 -0.81 22.36
CA LEU A 29 -16.95 -2.21 22.33
C LEU A 29 -15.88 -3.03 23.05
N SER A 30 -16.12 -3.28 24.33
CA SER A 30 -15.29 -4.18 25.11
C SER A 30 -15.48 -5.61 24.62
N ARG A 31 -14.49 -6.47 24.89
CA ARG A 31 -14.59 -7.91 24.61
C ARG A 31 -15.86 -8.53 25.19
N ALA A 32 -16.23 -8.13 26.40
CA ALA A 32 -17.46 -8.59 27.04
C ALA A 32 -18.71 -8.11 26.30
N GLY A 33 -18.71 -6.85 25.83
CA GLY A 33 -19.78 -6.27 25.02
C GLY A 33 -19.99 -7.04 23.72
N VAL A 34 -18.92 -7.36 23.00
CA VAL A 34 -18.99 -8.12 21.73
C VAL A 34 -19.50 -9.54 21.95
N VAL A 35 -19.08 -10.21 23.02
CA VAL A 35 -19.59 -11.56 23.36
C VAL A 35 -21.05 -11.51 23.77
N LYS A 36 -21.48 -10.48 24.52
CA LYS A 36 -22.88 -10.29 24.88
C LYS A 36 -23.73 -10.05 23.64
N LEU A 37 -23.28 -9.14 22.76
CA LEU A 37 -23.93 -8.81 21.50
C LEU A 37 -24.06 -10.05 20.58
N LEU A 38 -23.02 -10.87 20.50
CA LEU A 38 -23.06 -12.16 19.78
C LEU A 38 -24.17 -13.11 20.26
N ASN A 39 -24.45 -13.12 21.56
CA ASN A 39 -25.45 -14.00 22.15
C ASN A 39 -26.86 -13.39 22.09
N THR A 40 -26.99 -12.06 22.08
CA THR A 40 -28.28 -11.36 22.11
C THR A 40 -28.73 -10.85 20.74
N ALA A 41 -27.87 -10.87 19.72
CA ALA A 41 -28.21 -10.39 18.39
C ALA A 41 -29.35 -11.20 17.77
N THR A 42 -30.36 -10.48 17.29
CA THR A 42 -31.54 -11.03 16.61
C THR A 42 -31.47 -10.89 15.08
N SER A 43 -30.52 -10.09 14.56
CA SER A 43 -30.30 -9.92 13.11
C SER A 43 -28.81 -9.98 12.75
N ALA A 44 -28.52 -10.40 11.52
CA ALA A 44 -27.16 -10.46 11.00
C ALA A 44 -26.53 -9.07 10.84
N ASP A 45 -27.33 -8.03 10.56
CA ASP A 45 -26.85 -6.66 10.34
C ASP A 45 -26.15 -6.08 11.58
N VAL A 46 -26.67 -6.39 12.77
CA VAL A 46 -26.06 -5.96 14.04
C VAL A 46 -24.68 -6.59 14.22
N LEU A 47 -24.52 -7.86 13.81
CA LEU A 47 -23.26 -8.58 13.90
C LEU A 47 -22.23 -8.13 12.86
N LEU A 48 -22.70 -7.71 11.69
CA LEU A 48 -21.88 -7.27 10.56
C LEU A 48 -21.64 -5.76 10.55
N SER A 49 -22.05 -5.05 11.61
CA SER A 49 -21.86 -3.61 11.76
C SER A 49 -20.37 -3.20 11.74
N ALA A 50 -20.12 -1.97 11.30
CA ALA A 50 -18.77 -1.41 11.18
C ALA A 50 -18.00 -1.41 12.51
N GLU A 51 -18.69 -1.17 13.64
CA GLU A 51 -18.05 -1.16 14.97
C GLU A 51 -17.55 -2.55 15.38
N VAL A 52 -18.35 -3.58 15.11
CA VAL A 52 -17.95 -4.97 15.37
C VAL A 52 -16.81 -5.37 14.43
N GLU A 53 -16.85 -4.92 13.17
CA GLU A 53 -15.79 -5.17 12.22
C GLU A 53 -14.45 -4.52 12.67
N GLU A 54 -14.47 -3.26 13.13
CA GLU A 54 -13.30 -2.55 13.63
C GLU A 54 -12.74 -3.21 14.91
N PHE A 55 -13.61 -3.64 15.82
CA PHE A 55 -13.20 -4.42 16.98
C PHE A 55 -12.54 -5.74 16.59
N VAL A 56 -13.11 -6.46 15.63
CA VAL A 56 -12.54 -7.73 15.17
C VAL A 56 -11.20 -7.49 14.45
N LYS A 57 -11.03 -6.41 13.68
CA LYS A 57 -9.76 -6.03 13.04
C LYS A 57 -8.66 -5.71 14.08
N SER A 58 -9.01 -4.99 15.15
CA SER A 58 -8.09 -4.64 16.23
C SER A 58 -7.77 -5.81 17.18
N ALA A 59 -8.57 -6.89 17.15
CA ALA A 59 -8.29 -8.09 17.94
C ALA A 59 -6.91 -8.71 17.63
N GLY A 60 -6.27 -9.24 18.69
CA GLY A 60 -4.99 -9.95 18.56
C GLY A 60 -5.09 -11.22 17.72
N SER A 61 -3.93 -11.71 17.25
CA SER A 61 -3.81 -12.88 16.35
C SER A 61 -4.50 -14.14 16.86
N SER A 62 -4.54 -14.34 18.18
CA SER A 62 -5.19 -15.50 18.82
C SER A 62 -6.73 -15.38 18.89
N MET A 63 -7.27 -14.16 18.91
CA MET A 63 -8.68 -13.88 19.13
C MET A 63 -9.42 -13.57 17.83
N HIS A 64 -8.78 -12.86 16.91
CA HIS A 64 -9.32 -12.50 15.60
C HIS A 64 -9.98 -13.68 14.85
N PRO A 65 -9.28 -14.81 14.59
CA PRO A 65 -9.88 -15.93 13.84
C PRO A 65 -11.05 -16.59 14.60
N LYS A 66 -11.01 -16.58 15.94
CA LYS A 66 -12.07 -17.15 16.78
C LYS A 66 -13.33 -16.30 16.74
N LEU A 67 -13.18 -14.97 16.86
CA LEU A 67 -14.30 -14.04 16.77
C LEU A 67 -14.93 -14.05 15.37
N LYS A 68 -14.11 -13.95 14.32
CA LYS A 68 -14.59 -14.01 12.93
C LYS A 68 -15.39 -15.30 12.66
N LYS A 69 -14.88 -16.46 13.10
CA LYS A 69 -15.60 -17.74 12.94
C LYS A 69 -16.92 -17.79 13.73
N ARG A 70 -16.96 -17.23 14.94
CA ARG A 70 -18.19 -17.17 15.75
C ARG A 70 -19.23 -16.26 15.13
N ILE A 71 -18.83 -15.07 14.68
CA ILE A 71 -19.70 -14.10 14.02
C ILE A 71 -20.25 -14.68 12.71
N ALA A 72 -19.39 -15.29 11.88
CA ALA A 72 -19.80 -15.94 10.64
C ALA A 72 -20.86 -17.04 10.88
N ARG A 73 -20.65 -17.87 11.91
CA ARG A 73 -21.61 -18.92 12.28
C ARG A 73 -22.93 -18.31 12.72
N LYS A 74 -22.90 -17.29 13.58
CA LYS A 74 -24.12 -16.69 14.11
C LYS A 74 -24.88 -15.88 13.05
N ALA A 75 -24.17 -15.17 12.16
CA ALA A 75 -24.76 -14.49 11.01
C ALA A 75 -25.50 -15.50 10.10
N LYS A 76 -24.86 -16.65 9.82
CA LYS A 76 -25.48 -17.74 9.05
C LYS A 76 -26.73 -18.33 9.74
N GLU A 77 -26.70 -18.51 11.06
CA GLU A 77 -27.87 -18.95 11.85
C GLU A 77 -29.03 -17.95 11.80
N LEU A 78 -28.73 -16.66 11.66
CA LEU A 78 -29.70 -15.58 11.52
C LEU A 78 -30.10 -15.31 10.05
N GLY A 79 -29.67 -16.17 9.11
CA GLY A 79 -30.00 -16.06 7.68
C GLY A 79 -29.20 -15.03 6.88
N GLY A 80 -28.12 -14.47 7.45
CA GLY A 80 -27.23 -13.52 6.76
C GLY A 80 -25.98 -14.19 6.18
N GLU A 81 -25.43 -13.57 5.14
CA GLU A 81 -24.14 -13.95 4.55
C GLU A 81 -23.05 -12.94 4.95
N MET A 82 -21.90 -13.45 5.40
CA MET A 82 -20.76 -12.62 5.76
C MET A 82 -19.90 -12.36 4.52
N PRO A 83 -19.58 -11.09 4.19
CA PRO A 83 -18.71 -10.78 3.05
C PRO A 83 -17.31 -11.38 3.23
N ALA A 84 -16.69 -11.85 2.14
CA ALA A 84 -15.35 -12.43 2.18
C ALA A 84 -14.29 -11.42 2.67
N THR A 85 -14.49 -10.15 2.38
CA THR A 85 -13.64 -9.02 2.77
C THR A 85 -13.86 -8.57 4.22
N TRP A 86 -14.90 -9.09 4.91
CA TRP A 86 -15.29 -8.64 6.24
C TRP A 86 -14.20 -8.93 7.27
N ALA A 87 -13.81 -7.89 8.01
CA ALA A 87 -12.73 -7.93 9.00
C ALA A 87 -11.41 -8.51 8.46
N LYS A 88 -11.12 -8.38 7.16
CA LYS A 88 -9.80 -8.77 6.64
C LYS A 88 -8.74 -7.83 7.25
N LYS A 89 -7.81 -8.39 8.01
CA LYS A 89 -6.68 -7.62 8.54
C LYS A 89 -5.69 -7.38 7.40
N PRO A 90 -5.22 -6.14 7.18
CA PRO A 90 -4.17 -5.89 6.20
C PRO A 90 -2.94 -6.71 6.60
N ASN A 91 -2.41 -7.48 5.66
CA ASN A 91 -1.21 -8.27 5.87
C ASN A 91 -0.12 -7.62 5.05
N LEU A 92 0.56 -6.66 5.67
CA LEU A 92 1.59 -5.82 5.05
C LEU A 92 2.65 -6.66 4.31
N LYS A 93 3.01 -7.84 4.85
CA LYS A 93 3.97 -8.73 4.19
C LYS A 93 3.43 -9.34 2.90
N LEU A 94 2.14 -9.68 2.86
CA LEU A 94 1.50 -10.22 1.66
C LEU A 94 1.26 -9.13 0.62
N GLU A 95 0.88 -7.93 1.05
CA GLU A 95 0.71 -6.76 0.19
C GLU A 95 2.05 -6.33 -0.43
N CYS A 96 3.13 -6.32 0.36
CA CYS A 96 4.48 -6.07 -0.13
C CYS A 96 4.93 -7.11 -1.17
N ARG A 97 4.66 -8.41 -0.97
CA ARG A 97 4.94 -9.44 -1.99
C ARG A 97 4.17 -9.23 -3.28
N ALA A 98 2.89 -8.84 -3.18
CA ALA A 98 2.09 -8.53 -4.36
C ALA A 98 2.64 -7.29 -5.10
N ALA A 99 3.08 -6.27 -4.36
CA ALA A 99 3.71 -5.07 -4.93
C ALA A 99 5.05 -5.39 -5.60
N LEU A 100 5.91 -6.20 -4.97
CA LEU A 100 7.16 -6.69 -5.58
C LEU A 100 6.89 -7.39 -6.90
N LYS A 101 5.96 -8.36 -6.90
CA LYS A 101 5.61 -9.09 -8.11
C LYS A 101 5.09 -8.18 -9.22
N ALA A 102 4.19 -7.24 -8.88
CA ALA A 102 3.65 -6.29 -9.86
C ALA A 102 4.75 -5.38 -10.44
N ALA A 103 5.68 -4.91 -9.60
CA ALA A 103 6.80 -4.08 -10.04
C ALA A 103 7.77 -4.86 -10.94
N THR A 104 8.03 -6.15 -10.62
CA THR A 104 8.85 -7.05 -11.45
C THR A 104 8.19 -7.30 -12.81
N GLU A 105 6.88 -7.56 -12.86
CA GLU A 105 6.15 -7.74 -14.13
C GLU A 105 6.11 -6.45 -14.97
N ALA A 106 6.01 -5.30 -14.31
CA ALA A 106 6.00 -3.99 -14.96
C ALA A 106 7.39 -3.54 -15.47
N ASN A 107 8.48 -4.17 -15.02
CA ASN A 107 9.86 -3.75 -15.29
C ASN A 107 10.11 -2.26 -14.96
N ASP A 108 9.45 -1.75 -13.91
CA ASP A 108 9.54 -0.36 -13.50
C ASP A 108 10.56 -0.22 -12.36
N LEU A 109 11.69 0.43 -12.65
CA LEU A 109 12.81 0.61 -11.73
C LEU A 109 12.42 1.43 -10.49
N GLU A 110 11.55 2.43 -10.62
CA GLU A 110 11.10 3.25 -9.50
C GLU A 110 10.21 2.43 -8.56
N GLN A 111 9.26 1.68 -9.13
CA GLN A 111 8.38 0.82 -8.35
C GLN A 111 9.13 -0.34 -7.69
N LEU A 112 10.11 -0.93 -8.37
CA LEU A 112 10.97 -1.98 -7.81
C LEU A 112 11.78 -1.45 -6.64
N THR A 113 12.38 -0.26 -6.78
CA THR A 113 13.18 0.35 -5.72
C THR A 113 12.33 0.64 -4.48
N ALA A 114 11.13 1.20 -4.66
CA ALA A 114 10.20 1.45 -3.56
C ALA A 114 9.70 0.15 -2.89
N ALA A 115 9.39 -0.87 -3.69
CA ALA A 115 8.90 -2.16 -3.20
C ALA A 115 9.98 -2.94 -2.43
N VAL A 116 11.24 -2.93 -2.90
CA VAL A 116 12.38 -3.54 -2.20
C VAL A 116 12.66 -2.84 -0.88
N ALA A 117 12.68 -1.50 -0.85
CA ALA A 117 12.84 -0.75 0.39
C ALA A 117 11.74 -1.08 1.42
N THR A 118 10.48 -1.16 0.98
CA THR A 118 9.36 -1.57 1.83
C THR A 118 9.53 -3.01 2.35
N ALA A 119 10.13 -3.89 1.54
CA ALA A 119 10.37 -5.27 1.93
C ALA A 119 11.43 -5.40 3.03
N GLU A 120 12.51 -4.62 2.93
CA GLU A 120 13.57 -4.51 3.93
C GLU A 120 13.03 -3.98 5.26
N GLU A 121 12.21 -2.92 5.23
CA GLU A 121 11.54 -2.39 6.43
C GLU A 121 10.65 -3.42 7.14
N LEU A 122 9.99 -4.30 6.37
CA LEU A 122 9.15 -5.37 6.91
C LEU A 122 9.95 -6.60 7.36
N GLY A 123 11.28 -6.58 7.22
CA GLY A 123 12.17 -7.69 7.53
C GLY A 123 11.83 -8.95 6.73
N LEU A 124 11.54 -8.79 5.44
CA LEU A 124 11.43 -9.91 4.52
C LEU A 124 12.83 -10.40 4.16
N ASP A 125 13.03 -11.69 4.24
CA ASP A 125 14.31 -12.35 3.99
C ASP A 125 14.36 -12.77 2.51
N ALA A 126 15.35 -12.24 1.77
CA ALA A 126 15.51 -12.50 0.34
C ALA A 126 15.74 -14.00 0.04
N GLU A 127 16.34 -14.75 0.96
CA GLU A 127 16.55 -16.20 0.79
C GLU A 127 15.24 -16.99 0.89
N LYS A 128 14.25 -16.45 1.63
CA LYS A 128 12.97 -17.11 1.89
C LYS A 128 11.83 -16.61 1.00
N VAL A 129 12.03 -15.52 0.27
CA VAL A 129 11.01 -14.84 -0.51
C VAL A 129 11.51 -14.67 -1.93
N ALA A 130 11.13 -15.61 -2.80
CA ALA A 130 11.55 -15.64 -4.20
C ALA A 130 11.19 -14.35 -4.97
N GLU A 131 10.09 -13.70 -4.59
CA GLU A 131 9.70 -12.43 -5.20
C GLU A 131 10.67 -11.28 -4.87
N LEU A 132 11.30 -11.31 -3.69
CA LEU A 132 12.28 -10.31 -3.30
C LEU A 132 13.62 -10.54 -4.01
N SER A 133 14.09 -11.78 -4.08
CA SER A 133 15.33 -12.10 -4.82
C SER A 133 15.20 -11.75 -6.30
N ALA A 134 14.09 -12.12 -6.95
CA ALA A 134 13.84 -11.79 -8.35
C ALA A 134 13.75 -10.28 -8.59
N ALA A 135 13.10 -9.54 -7.68
CA ALA A 135 13.02 -8.09 -7.77
C ALA A 135 14.39 -7.39 -7.61
N MET A 136 15.25 -7.89 -6.71
CA MET A 136 16.60 -7.34 -6.53
C MET A 136 17.50 -7.62 -7.74
N GLU A 137 17.46 -8.83 -8.29
CA GLU A 137 18.22 -9.18 -9.51
C GLU A 137 17.80 -8.30 -10.70
N LEU A 138 16.49 -8.15 -10.92
CA LEU A 138 15.97 -7.36 -12.03
C LEU A 138 16.24 -5.86 -11.84
N LYS A 139 16.18 -5.36 -10.60
CA LYS A 139 16.59 -3.99 -10.28
C LYS A 139 18.04 -3.73 -10.70
N THR A 140 18.97 -4.60 -10.34
CA THR A 140 20.39 -4.47 -10.72
C THR A 140 20.55 -4.47 -12.25
N GLN A 141 19.86 -5.36 -12.97
CA GLN A 141 19.92 -5.41 -14.43
C GLN A 141 19.41 -4.12 -15.09
N LEU A 142 18.31 -3.55 -14.58
CA LEU A 142 17.77 -2.30 -15.10
C LEU A 142 18.67 -1.10 -14.80
N GLU A 143 19.30 -1.06 -13.62
CA GLU A 143 20.28 -0.01 -13.27
C GLU A 143 21.52 -0.08 -14.16
N GLU A 144 22.06 -1.28 -14.40
CA GLU A 144 23.19 -1.50 -15.31
C GLU A 144 22.84 -1.12 -16.75
N ALA A 145 21.66 -1.50 -17.24
CA ALA A 145 21.19 -1.14 -18.57
C ALA A 145 20.99 0.38 -18.74
N ALA A 146 20.46 1.05 -17.72
CA ALA A 146 20.30 2.50 -17.72
C ALA A 146 21.66 3.22 -17.71
N ALA A 147 22.63 2.73 -16.93
CA ALA A 147 23.98 3.27 -16.89
C ALA A 147 24.72 3.10 -18.23
N ALA A 148 24.58 1.93 -18.86
CA ALA A 148 25.15 1.68 -20.19
C ALA A 148 24.55 2.61 -21.26
N ALA A 149 23.21 2.78 -21.26
CA ALA A 149 22.54 3.68 -22.19
C ALA A 149 22.95 5.16 -21.98
N ALA A 150 23.17 5.58 -20.73
CA ALA A 150 23.65 6.93 -20.43
C ALA A 150 25.09 7.15 -20.93
N ALA A 151 25.97 6.16 -20.75
CA ALA A 151 27.35 6.23 -21.24
C ALA A 151 27.45 6.27 -22.77
N GLU A 152 26.60 5.51 -23.48
CA GLU A 152 26.52 5.56 -24.94
C GLU A 152 25.98 6.91 -25.45
N ALA A 153 25.01 7.50 -24.75
CA ALA A 153 24.49 8.82 -25.08
C ALA A 153 25.53 9.95 -24.88
N GLU A 154 26.35 9.85 -23.83
CA GLU A 154 27.43 10.81 -23.56
C GLU A 154 28.55 10.69 -24.61
N ALA A 155 28.95 9.47 -24.98
CA ALA A 155 29.93 9.23 -26.04
C ALA A 155 29.44 9.70 -27.42
N ALA A 156 28.14 9.58 -27.71
CA ALA A 156 27.53 10.09 -28.94
C ALA A 156 27.51 11.63 -28.97
N ALA A 157 27.26 12.28 -27.83
CA ALA A 157 27.28 13.74 -27.71
C ALA A 157 28.70 14.33 -27.87
N GLU A 158 29.73 13.62 -27.43
CA GLU A 158 31.13 14.05 -27.56
C GLU A 158 31.68 13.87 -28.99
N ALA A 159 31.16 12.91 -29.76
CA ALA A 159 31.53 12.68 -31.16
C ALA A 159 30.89 13.67 -32.15
N GLU A 160 29.82 14.37 -31.76
CA GLU A 160 29.14 15.38 -32.58
C GLU A 160 29.64 16.81 -32.36
N ALA A 161 30.63 17.03 -31.49
CA ALA A 161 31.25 18.35 -31.32
C ALA A 161 31.95 18.78 -32.63
N PRO A 162 31.43 19.79 -33.36
CA PRO A 162 31.99 20.19 -34.63
C PRO A 162 33.38 20.77 -34.43
N ALA A 163 34.34 20.26 -35.21
CA ALA A 163 35.67 20.83 -35.32
C ALA A 163 35.55 22.30 -35.73
N GLU A 164 35.80 23.19 -34.78
CA GLU A 164 35.89 24.63 -34.94
C GLU A 164 36.90 24.93 -36.06
N GLU A 165 36.40 25.40 -37.21
CA GLU A 165 37.19 25.76 -38.38
C GLU A 165 38.27 26.77 -37.97
N ALA A 166 39.52 26.34 -38.04
CA ALA A 166 40.68 27.20 -37.87
C ALA A 166 40.63 28.32 -38.95
N PRO A 167 40.75 29.60 -38.57
CA PRO A 167 40.76 30.68 -39.54
C PRO A 167 42.04 30.61 -40.39
N ALA A 168 41.86 30.50 -41.70
CA ALA A 168 42.95 30.57 -42.67
C ALA A 168 43.39 32.04 -42.83
N GLU A 169 44.67 32.31 -42.56
CA GLU A 169 45.37 33.54 -42.98
C GLU A 169 46.03 33.38 -44.35
#